data_AF-A0A524NJM7-F1
#
_entry.id   AF-A0A524NJM7-F1
#
_cell.length_a   1.000
_cell.length_b   1.000
_cell.length_c   1.000
_cell.angle_alpha   90.00
_cell.angle_beta   90.00
_cell.angle_gamma   90.00
#
_symmetry.space_group_name_H-M   'P 1'
#
loop_
_entity.id
_entity.type
_entity.pdbx_description
1 polymer ?
#
loop_
_entity_poly.entity_id
_entity_poly.type
_entity_poly.pdbx_seq_one_letter_code
_entity_poly.pdbx_strand_id
1 'polypeptide(L)'
;MRGPSDELSRLLEKFRTGQLNEQQLLESIALLDGKASASAAARTAVNCKDDRRCSSRVVDRLDVYRAAEQSGADALEIWADLSDDAALVGGLRTAAAREARHAALLEQRLRELGGIPRAQIPDSIACYNDALTDPDATDLQRLELLVERFPDVDAAVVPLMEFVDSIEDDELTRELLKAICVDELATLRWAHEAFDARK
;
A
#
# COMPACT_ATOMS: atom_id res chain seq x y z
N MET A 1 -13.66 -32.08 -13.75
CA MET A 1 -14.26 -31.23 -14.81
C MET A 1 -13.57 -31.60 -16.12
N ARG A 2 -14.31 -31.98 -17.18
CA ARG A 2 -13.72 -32.30 -18.50
C ARG A 2 -13.54 -31.00 -19.28
N GLY A 3 -12.43 -30.87 -20.01
CA GLY A 3 -12.08 -29.63 -20.69
C GLY A 3 -12.82 -29.46 -22.03
N PRO A 4 -12.92 -28.22 -22.55
CA PRO A 4 -13.54 -27.93 -23.85
C PRO A 4 -12.88 -28.71 -25.01
N SER A 5 -11.60 -29.06 -24.89
CA SER A 5 -10.86 -29.91 -25.84
C SER A 5 -11.39 -31.34 -25.93
N ASP A 6 -11.91 -31.90 -24.83
CA ASP A 6 -12.45 -33.28 -24.79
C ASP A 6 -13.81 -33.36 -25.47
N GLU A 7 -14.57 -32.26 -25.40
CA GLU A 7 -15.91 -32.14 -25.96
C GLU A 7 -15.87 -31.94 -27.49
N LEU A 8 -14.92 -31.14 -27.98
CA LEU A 8 -14.65 -31.00 -29.42
C LEU A 8 -14.20 -32.33 -30.05
N SER A 9 -13.32 -33.07 -29.37
CA SER A 9 -12.83 -34.37 -29.84
C SER A 9 -13.98 -35.39 -30.04
N ARG A 10 -14.97 -35.39 -29.15
CA ARG A 10 -16.17 -36.24 -29.25
C ARG A 10 -17.10 -35.85 -30.39
N LEU A 11 -17.25 -34.55 -30.66
CA LEU A 11 -18.08 -34.07 -31.78
C LEU A 11 -17.46 -34.48 -33.12
N LEU A 12 -16.13 -34.40 -33.25
CA LEU A 12 -15.41 -34.84 -34.44
C LEU A 12 -15.51 -36.35 -34.65
N GLU A 13 -15.49 -37.15 -33.58
CA GLU A 13 -15.68 -38.60 -33.65
C GLU A 13 -17.09 -38.97 -34.15
N LYS A 14 -18.12 -38.27 -33.66
CA LYS A 14 -19.51 -38.45 -34.13
C LYS A 14 -19.72 -38.04 -35.59
N PHE A 15 -19.03 -37.00 -36.04
CA PHE A 15 -19.04 -36.60 -37.45
C PHE A 15 -18.36 -37.66 -38.34
N ARG A 16 -17.17 -38.13 -37.95
CA ARG A 16 -16.42 -39.17 -38.68
C ARG A 16 -17.18 -40.50 -38.79
N THR A 17 -18.01 -40.82 -37.81
CA THR A 17 -18.86 -42.02 -37.78
C THR A 17 -20.22 -41.82 -38.45
N GLY A 18 -20.47 -40.65 -39.07
CA GLY A 18 -21.69 -40.34 -39.80
C GLY A 18 -22.92 -40.12 -38.90
N GLN A 19 -22.73 -39.99 -37.60
CA GLN A 19 -23.81 -39.75 -36.63
C GLN A 19 -24.23 -38.27 -36.57
N LEU A 20 -23.42 -37.38 -37.14
CA LEU A 20 -23.71 -35.95 -37.30
C LEU A 20 -23.45 -35.57 -38.75
N ASN A 21 -24.30 -34.72 -39.31
CA ASN A 21 -24.00 -34.03 -40.55
C ASN A 21 -23.19 -32.75 -40.29
N GLU A 22 -22.67 -32.16 -41.36
CA GLU A 22 -21.79 -30.99 -41.29
C GLU A 22 -22.47 -29.79 -40.61
N GLN A 23 -23.75 -29.56 -40.90
CA GLN A 23 -24.51 -28.46 -40.31
C GLN A 23 -24.67 -28.62 -38.78
N GLN A 24 -24.98 -29.84 -38.33
CA GLN A 24 -25.11 -30.16 -36.90
C GLN A 24 -23.76 -30.07 -36.16
N LEU A 25 -22.65 -30.40 -36.83
CA LEU A 25 -21.32 -30.22 -36.28
C LEU A 25 -20.99 -28.73 -36.08
N LEU A 26 -21.23 -27.91 -37.10
CA LEU A 26 -20.95 -26.47 -37.06
C LEU A 26 -21.79 -25.75 -35.99
N GLU A 27 -23.08 -26.08 -35.86
CA GLU A 27 -23.95 -25.56 -34.80
C GLU A 27 -23.45 -25.94 -33.40
N SER A 28 -22.97 -27.18 -33.23
CA SER A 28 -22.44 -27.67 -31.95
C SER A 28 -21.12 -26.99 -31.58
N ILE A 29 -20.25 -26.74 -32.56
CA ILE A 29 -18.99 -26.00 -32.35
C ILE A 29 -19.29 -24.54 -31.96
N ALA A 30 -20.21 -23.88 -32.65
CA ALA A 30 -20.61 -22.51 -32.32
C ALA A 30 -21.19 -22.38 -30.90
N LEU A 31 -21.95 -23.38 -30.44
CA LEU A 31 -22.47 -23.44 -29.08
C LEU A 31 -21.37 -23.67 -28.03
N LEU A 32 -20.34 -24.46 -28.34
CA LEU A 32 -19.18 -24.65 -27.46
C LEU A 32 -18.32 -23.40 -27.38
N ASP A 33 -18.07 -22.73 -28.50
CA ASP A 33 -17.34 -21.46 -28.55
C ASP A 33 -18.10 -20.34 -27.83
N GLY A 34 -19.43 -20.29 -27.96
CA GLY A 34 -20.28 -19.36 -27.21
C GLY A 34 -20.24 -19.59 -25.70
N LYS A 35 -20.20 -20.84 -25.23
CA LYS A 35 -20.06 -21.18 -23.80
C LYS A 35 -18.66 -20.91 -23.28
N ALA A 36 -17.62 -21.18 -24.07
CA ALA A 36 -16.24 -20.85 -23.73
C ALA A 36 -16.04 -19.33 -23.65
N SER A 37 -16.64 -18.58 -24.56
CA SER A 37 -16.62 -17.12 -24.58
C SER A 37 -17.42 -16.50 -23.43
N ALA A 38 -18.60 -17.03 -23.10
CA ALA A 38 -19.35 -16.61 -21.91
C ALA A 38 -18.62 -16.94 -20.59
N SER A 39 -17.96 -18.10 -20.52
CA SER A 39 -17.10 -18.52 -19.39
C SER A 39 -15.84 -17.64 -19.26
N ALA A 40 -15.22 -17.27 -20.38
CA ALA A 40 -14.08 -16.37 -20.40
C ALA A 40 -14.50 -14.95 -20.00
N ALA A 41 -15.57 -14.41 -20.58
CA ALA A 41 -16.10 -13.10 -20.24
C ALA A 41 -16.55 -13.01 -18.77
N ALA A 42 -17.14 -14.08 -18.21
CA ALA A 42 -17.48 -14.13 -16.79
C ALA A 42 -16.23 -14.16 -15.89
N ARG A 43 -15.18 -14.92 -16.26
CA ARG A 43 -13.90 -14.93 -15.54
C ARG A 43 -13.18 -13.58 -15.62
N THR A 44 -13.12 -12.96 -16.81
CA THR A 44 -12.56 -11.62 -17.00
C THR A 44 -13.35 -10.56 -16.23
N ALA A 45 -14.69 -10.63 -16.20
CA ALA A 45 -15.52 -9.68 -15.48
C ALA A 45 -15.43 -9.82 -13.95
N VAL A 46 -15.15 -11.02 -13.43
CA VAL A 46 -14.88 -11.25 -12.00
C VAL A 46 -13.47 -10.73 -11.64
N ASN A 47 -12.44 -11.06 -12.44
CA ASN A 47 -11.08 -10.52 -12.24
C ASN A 47 -11.07 -8.99 -12.27
N CYS A 48 -11.64 -8.35 -13.30
CA CYS A 48 -11.64 -6.89 -13.40
C CYS A 48 -12.43 -6.17 -12.30
N LYS A 49 -13.27 -6.86 -11.52
CA LYS A 49 -13.94 -6.29 -10.35
C LYS A 49 -13.08 -6.40 -9.10
N ASP A 50 -12.33 -7.49 -8.94
CA ASP A 50 -11.37 -7.66 -7.85
C ASP A 50 -10.16 -6.74 -8.04
N ASP A 51 -9.61 -6.67 -9.27
CA ASP A 51 -8.50 -5.80 -9.62
C ASP A 51 -8.83 -4.32 -9.35
N ARG A 52 -10.04 -3.88 -9.72
CA ARG A 52 -10.52 -2.51 -9.47
C ARG A 52 -10.71 -2.22 -7.98
N ARG A 53 -11.20 -3.19 -7.21
CA ARG A 53 -11.39 -3.05 -5.76
C ARG A 53 -10.04 -3.02 -5.04
N CYS A 54 -9.12 -3.91 -5.41
CA CYS A 54 -7.75 -3.95 -4.89
C CYS A 54 -7.02 -2.63 -5.20
N SER A 55 -7.05 -2.19 -6.46
CA SER A 55 -6.47 -0.91 -6.90
C SER A 55 -7.07 0.29 -6.15
N SER A 56 -8.40 0.33 -5.92
CA SER A 56 -9.01 1.40 -5.14
C SER A 56 -8.54 1.45 -3.68
N ARG A 57 -8.35 0.28 -3.04
CA ARG A 57 -7.85 0.21 -1.65
C ARG A 57 -6.40 0.66 -1.55
N VAL A 58 -5.59 0.35 -2.56
CA VAL A 58 -4.19 0.81 -2.63
C VAL A 58 -4.14 2.33 -2.77
N VAL A 59 -4.90 2.89 -3.70
CA VAL A 59 -5.01 4.34 -3.91
C VAL A 59 -5.40 5.07 -2.61
N ASP A 60 -6.47 4.63 -1.94
CA ASP A 60 -6.92 5.26 -0.70
C ASP A 60 -5.87 5.18 0.42
N ARG A 61 -5.17 4.04 0.54
CA ARG A 61 -4.16 3.83 1.57
C ARG A 61 -2.91 4.69 1.33
N LEU A 62 -2.46 4.78 0.07
CA LEU A 62 -1.32 5.63 -0.30
C LEU A 62 -1.60 7.11 -0.02
N ASP A 63 -2.83 7.58 -0.27
CA ASP A 63 -3.19 8.97 0.00
C ASP A 63 -3.16 9.28 1.51
N VAL A 64 -3.69 8.38 2.35
CA VAL A 64 -3.63 8.51 3.81
C VAL A 64 -2.19 8.48 4.31
N TYR A 65 -1.37 7.55 3.82
CA TYR A 65 0.04 7.46 4.22
C TYR A 65 0.81 8.72 3.81
N ARG A 66 0.67 9.17 2.55
CA ARG A 66 1.26 10.42 2.09
C ARG A 66 0.93 11.59 3.00
N ALA A 67 -0.33 11.72 3.41
CA ALA A 67 -0.75 12.81 4.31
C ALA A 67 -0.09 12.71 5.69
N ALA A 68 0.01 11.51 6.25
CA ALA A 68 0.63 11.26 7.54
C ALA A 68 2.14 11.56 7.50
N GLU A 69 2.85 11.07 6.49
CA GLU A 69 4.28 11.26 6.28
C GLU A 69 4.61 12.75 6.10
N GLN A 70 3.83 13.49 5.30
CA GLN A 70 4.04 14.93 5.18
C GLN A 70 3.84 15.64 6.51
N SER A 71 2.80 15.27 7.27
CA SER A 71 2.56 15.90 8.57
C SER A 71 3.63 15.56 9.61
N GLY A 72 4.17 14.34 9.57
CA GLY A 72 5.31 13.93 10.39
C GLY A 72 6.57 14.71 10.05
N ALA A 73 6.84 14.90 8.75
CA ALA A 73 7.95 15.73 8.27
C ALA A 73 7.86 17.15 8.84
N ASP A 74 6.70 17.81 8.66
CA ASP A 74 6.48 19.18 9.11
C ASP A 74 6.66 19.29 10.64
N ALA A 75 6.15 18.34 11.41
CA ALA A 75 6.27 18.33 12.86
C ALA A 75 7.73 18.16 13.32
N LEU A 76 8.49 17.27 12.67
CA LEU A 76 9.90 17.04 12.98
C LEU A 76 10.78 18.23 12.58
N GLU A 77 10.48 18.94 11.49
CA GLU A 77 11.16 20.18 11.12
C GLU A 77 10.93 21.27 12.17
N ILE A 78 9.68 21.47 12.60
CA ILE A 78 9.35 22.45 13.64
C ILE A 78 10.04 22.09 14.95
N TRP A 79 10.04 20.82 15.36
CA TRP A 79 10.77 20.39 16.55
C TRP A 79 12.28 20.66 16.41
N ALA A 80 12.87 20.38 15.24
CA ALA A 80 14.29 20.69 15.01
C ALA A 80 14.62 22.18 15.16
N ASP A 81 13.68 23.08 14.83
CA ASP A 81 13.85 24.52 15.01
C ASP A 81 13.64 24.99 16.46
N LEU A 82 12.91 24.23 17.28
CA LEU A 82 12.69 24.49 18.71
C LEU A 82 13.80 23.93 19.61
N SER A 83 14.60 22.99 19.12
CA SER A 83 15.63 22.28 19.89
C SER A 83 16.99 23.00 19.87
N ASP A 84 17.56 23.24 21.05
CA ASP A 84 18.94 23.75 21.20
C ASP A 84 20.01 22.63 21.20
N ASP A 85 19.60 21.36 21.25
CA ASP A 85 20.51 20.20 21.23
C ASP A 85 20.95 19.86 19.81
N ALA A 86 22.17 20.28 19.44
CA ALA A 86 22.72 20.06 18.10
C ALA A 86 22.76 18.59 17.66
N ALA A 87 22.95 17.63 18.59
CA ALA A 87 22.96 16.21 18.25
C ALA A 87 21.54 15.71 17.92
N LEU A 88 20.54 16.17 18.67
CA LEU A 88 19.13 15.87 18.40
C LEU A 88 18.69 16.50 17.06
N VAL A 89 19.02 17.76 16.84
CA VAL A 89 18.67 18.51 15.61
C VAL A 89 19.16 17.79 14.36
N GLY A 90 20.37 17.22 14.38
CA GLY A 90 20.91 16.45 13.25
C GLY A 90 20.06 15.21 12.92
N GLY A 91 19.60 14.48 13.93
CA GLY A 91 18.74 13.32 13.74
C GLY A 91 17.32 13.72 13.33
N LEU A 92 16.73 14.75 13.95
CA LEU A 92 15.40 15.27 13.59
C LEU A 92 15.33 15.72 12.13
N ARG A 93 16.32 16.48 11.65
CA ARG A 93 16.38 16.89 10.24
C ARG A 93 16.54 15.72 9.28
N THR A 94 17.28 14.68 9.70
CA THR A 94 17.43 13.47 8.89
C THR A 94 16.11 12.70 8.80
N ALA A 95 15.41 12.56 9.93
CA ALA A 95 14.09 11.93 9.99
C ALA A 95 13.08 12.72 9.14
N ALA A 96 12.96 14.04 9.36
CA ALA A 96 12.07 14.91 8.58
C ALA A 96 12.29 14.79 7.06
N ALA A 97 13.56 14.74 6.61
CA ALA A 97 13.88 14.57 5.20
C ALA A 97 13.43 13.22 4.62
N ARG A 98 13.43 12.14 5.43
CA ARG A 98 12.89 10.83 5.03
C ARG A 98 11.38 10.89 4.88
N GLU A 99 10.68 11.37 5.90
CA GLU A 99 9.21 11.53 5.90
C GLU A 99 8.74 12.36 4.68
N ALA A 100 9.39 13.51 4.43
CA ALA A 100 9.07 14.35 3.28
C ALA A 100 9.32 13.62 1.94
N ARG A 101 10.38 12.80 1.87
CA ARG A 101 10.68 12.01 0.69
C ARG A 101 9.66 10.88 0.49
N HIS A 102 9.25 10.20 1.56
CA HIS A 102 8.20 9.19 1.53
C HIS A 102 6.89 9.80 1.04
N ALA A 103 6.46 10.93 1.62
CA ALA A 103 5.28 11.66 1.18
C ALA A 103 5.32 11.96 -0.33
N ALA A 104 6.43 12.48 -0.84
CA ALA A 104 6.58 12.79 -2.26
C ALA A 104 6.49 11.52 -3.16
N LEU A 105 7.12 10.41 -2.74
CA LEU A 105 7.08 9.15 -3.49
C LEU A 105 5.69 8.52 -3.47
N LEU A 106 5.01 8.54 -2.33
CA LEU A 106 3.64 8.06 -2.17
C LEU A 106 2.66 8.90 -3.01
N GLU A 107 2.81 10.22 -3.02
CA GLU A 107 2.02 11.09 -3.89
C GLU A 107 2.26 10.79 -5.37
N GLN A 108 3.52 10.65 -5.77
CA GLN A 108 3.84 10.29 -7.15
C GLN A 108 3.17 8.96 -7.52
N ARG A 109 3.31 7.94 -6.67
CA ARG A 109 2.73 6.62 -6.93
C ARG A 109 1.21 6.66 -6.96
N LEU A 110 0.59 7.41 -6.06
CA LEU A 110 -0.85 7.66 -6.04
C LEU A 110 -1.33 8.21 -7.39
N ARG A 111 -0.63 9.22 -7.94
CA ARG A 111 -0.98 9.84 -9.23
C ARG A 111 -0.79 8.88 -10.40
N GLU A 112 0.27 8.06 -10.39
CA GLU A 112 0.49 7.02 -11.41
C GLU A 112 -0.63 5.99 -11.45
N LEU A 113 -1.24 5.68 -10.30
CA LEU A 113 -2.40 4.80 -10.17
C LEU A 113 -3.73 5.48 -10.52
N GLY A 114 -3.71 6.76 -10.96
CA GLY A 114 -4.90 7.54 -11.28
C GLY A 114 -5.59 8.17 -10.06
N GLY A 115 -4.97 8.11 -8.89
CA GLY A 115 -5.44 8.74 -7.66
C GLY A 115 -5.22 10.25 -7.64
N ILE A 116 -5.94 10.93 -6.73
CA ILE A 116 -5.80 12.37 -6.49
C ILE A 116 -5.55 12.58 -5.00
N PRO A 117 -4.49 13.31 -4.60
CA PRO A 117 -4.22 13.59 -3.20
C PRO A 117 -5.35 14.40 -2.56
N ARG A 118 -6.02 13.83 -1.56
CA ARG A 118 -7.18 14.45 -0.88
C ARG A 118 -7.25 14.13 0.61
N ALA A 119 -6.57 13.08 1.05
CA ALA A 119 -6.55 12.70 2.45
C ALA A 119 -5.98 13.83 3.31
N GLN A 120 -6.67 14.07 4.42
CA GLN A 120 -6.22 14.89 5.52
C GLN A 120 -5.86 13.97 6.67
N ILE A 121 -4.91 14.39 7.51
CA ILE A 121 -4.59 13.65 8.72
C ILE A 121 -5.81 13.66 9.67
N PRO A 122 -6.09 12.55 10.36
CA PRO A 122 -7.11 12.54 11.42
C PRO A 122 -6.74 13.46 12.58
N ASP A 123 -7.73 13.99 13.30
CA ASP A 123 -7.53 14.84 14.49
C ASP A 123 -6.58 14.21 15.52
N SER A 124 -6.60 12.88 15.67
CA SER A 124 -5.69 12.18 16.59
C SER A 124 -4.21 12.33 16.21
N ILE A 125 -3.90 12.40 14.91
CA ILE A 125 -2.52 12.63 14.43
C ILE A 125 -2.19 14.11 14.55
N ALA A 126 -3.14 15.00 14.21
CA ALA A 126 -2.96 16.44 14.39
C ALA A 126 -2.65 16.81 15.84
N CYS A 127 -3.46 16.35 16.81
CA CYS A 127 -3.21 16.59 18.23
C CYS A 127 -1.87 16.03 18.73
N TYR A 128 -1.43 14.88 18.20
CA TYR A 128 -0.14 14.31 18.53
C TYR A 128 1.01 15.18 18.00
N ASN A 129 0.92 15.65 16.76
CA ASN A 129 1.91 16.54 16.15
C ASN A 129 1.92 17.93 16.80
N ASP A 130 0.77 18.45 17.23
CA ASP A 130 0.68 19.68 18.02
C ASP A 130 1.45 19.54 19.34
N ALA A 131 1.35 18.39 20.02
CA ALA A 131 2.09 18.13 21.25
C ALA A 131 3.61 18.01 21.01
N LEU A 132 4.03 17.45 19.87
CA LEU A 132 5.45 17.42 19.49
C LEU A 132 6.01 18.82 19.18
N THR A 133 5.16 19.74 18.74
CA THR A 133 5.55 21.09 18.30
C THR A 133 5.22 22.18 19.31
N ASP A 134 4.73 21.81 20.51
CA ASP A 134 4.47 22.75 21.60
C ASP A 134 5.78 23.45 22.02
N PRO A 135 5.91 24.78 21.89
CA PRO A 135 7.14 25.49 22.22
C PRO A 135 7.51 25.43 23.71
N ASP A 136 6.55 25.13 24.59
CA ASP A 136 6.80 25.02 26.04
C ASP A 136 7.27 23.61 26.45
N ALA A 137 7.21 22.62 25.55
CA ALA A 137 7.73 21.28 25.79
C ALA A 137 9.26 21.24 25.71
N THR A 138 9.88 20.35 26.50
CA THR A 138 11.30 20.02 26.38
C THR A 138 11.52 18.89 25.39
N ASP A 139 12.73 18.77 24.86
CA ASP A 139 13.10 17.66 23.98
C ASP A 139 12.91 16.28 24.63
N LEU A 140 13.18 16.17 25.93
CA LEU A 140 12.95 14.93 26.67
C LEU A 140 11.46 14.57 26.70
N GLN A 141 10.57 15.54 26.92
CA GLN A 141 9.11 15.32 26.92
C GLN A 141 8.60 14.92 25.53
N ARG A 142 9.13 15.53 24.46
CA ARG A 142 8.77 15.18 23.07
C ARG A 142 9.25 13.77 22.70
N LEU A 143 10.48 13.42 23.10
CA LEU A 143 11.01 12.06 22.92
C LEU A 143 10.22 11.03 23.73
N GLU A 144 9.86 11.34 24.97
CA GLU A 144 9.02 10.49 25.81
C GLU A 144 7.67 10.23 25.12
N LEU A 145 7.00 11.28 24.62
CA LEU A 145 5.75 11.17 23.88
C LEU A 145 5.88 10.26 22.64
N LEU A 146 6.98 10.38 21.89
CA LEU A 146 7.23 9.56 20.70
C LEU A 146 7.46 8.08 21.08
N VAL A 147 8.29 7.82 22.08
CA VAL A 147 8.59 6.47 22.58
C VAL A 147 7.35 5.81 23.19
N GLU A 148 6.52 6.56 23.94
CA GLU A 148 5.26 6.06 24.48
C GLU A 148 4.24 5.73 23.39
N ARG A 149 4.24 6.51 22.30
CA ARG A 149 3.37 6.24 21.14
C ARG A 149 3.80 4.97 20.39
N PHE A 150 5.09 4.72 20.31
CA PHE A 150 5.69 3.57 19.62
C PHE A 150 6.62 2.78 20.54
N PRO A 151 6.08 2.10 21.56
CA PRO A 151 6.89 1.45 22.59
C PRO A 151 7.63 0.20 22.08
N ASP A 152 7.10 -0.42 21.03
CA ASP A 152 7.73 -1.54 20.32
C ASP A 152 7.96 -1.10 18.87
N VAL A 153 9.23 -0.88 18.54
CA VAL A 153 9.65 -0.39 17.23
C VAL A 153 9.33 -1.39 16.13
N ASP A 154 9.53 -2.69 16.37
CA ASP A 154 9.28 -3.70 15.35
C ASP A 154 7.76 -3.91 15.16
N ALA A 155 6.96 -3.76 16.21
CA ALA A 155 5.50 -3.82 16.10
C ALA A 155 4.89 -2.62 15.36
N ALA A 156 5.54 -1.45 15.37
CA ALA A 156 5.03 -0.22 14.78
C ALA A 156 4.75 -0.34 13.27
N VAL A 157 5.56 -1.11 12.54
CA VAL A 157 5.44 -1.29 11.09
C VAL A 157 4.57 -2.49 10.68
N VAL A 158 4.16 -3.34 11.62
CA VAL A 158 3.37 -4.55 11.32
C VAL A 158 2.09 -4.23 10.52
N PRO A 159 1.27 -3.22 10.88
CA PRO A 159 0.07 -2.90 10.12
C PRO A 159 0.35 -2.47 8.68
N LEU A 160 1.50 -1.84 8.42
CA LEU A 160 1.92 -1.50 7.06
C LEU A 160 2.38 -2.75 6.31
N MET A 161 3.17 -3.62 6.93
CA MET A 161 3.64 -4.85 6.32
C MET A 161 2.50 -5.83 5.97
N GLU A 162 1.50 -5.95 6.84
CA GLU A 162 0.29 -6.74 6.54
C GLU A 162 -0.47 -6.16 5.33
N PHE A 163 -0.51 -4.83 5.21
CA PHE A 163 -1.10 -4.20 4.03
C PHE A 163 -0.26 -4.46 2.77
N VAL A 164 1.06 -4.36 2.84
CA VAL A 164 1.98 -4.70 1.75
C VAL A 164 1.78 -6.13 1.26
N ASP A 165 1.66 -7.09 2.19
CA ASP A 165 1.45 -8.50 1.86
C ASP A 165 0.09 -8.77 1.20
N SER A 166 -0.89 -7.87 1.39
CA SER A 166 -2.20 -7.96 0.74
C SER A 166 -2.23 -7.47 -0.71
N ILE A 167 -1.14 -6.88 -1.21
CA ILE A 167 -1.05 -6.35 -2.58
C ILE A 167 -0.53 -7.48 -3.50
N GLU A 168 -1.37 -8.03 -4.37
CA GLU A 168 -0.96 -9.17 -5.20
C GLU A 168 -0.23 -8.74 -6.50
N ASP A 169 -0.80 -7.80 -7.25
CA ASP A 169 -0.38 -7.50 -8.63
C ASP A 169 0.26 -6.10 -8.82
N ASP A 170 0.83 -5.52 -7.75
CA ASP A 170 1.55 -4.24 -7.82
C ASP A 170 2.89 -4.31 -7.08
N GLU A 171 3.88 -4.91 -7.75
CA GLU A 171 5.23 -5.10 -7.21
C GLU A 171 5.94 -3.77 -6.93
N LEU A 172 5.72 -2.76 -7.76
CA LEU A 172 6.32 -1.44 -7.55
C LEU A 172 5.84 -0.84 -6.23
N THR A 173 4.52 -0.81 -6.00
CA THR A 173 3.97 -0.28 -4.74
C THR A 173 4.43 -1.11 -3.54
N ARG A 174 4.51 -2.44 -3.67
CA ARG A 174 5.01 -3.30 -2.59
C ARG A 174 6.44 -2.97 -2.20
N GLU A 175 7.35 -2.92 -3.16
CA GLU A 175 8.76 -2.66 -2.87
C GLU A 175 9.00 -1.21 -2.40
N LEU A 176 8.22 -0.24 -2.91
CA LEU A 176 8.22 1.12 -2.38
C LEU A 176 7.86 1.16 -0.89
N LEU A 177 6.74 0.54 -0.50
CA LEU A 177 6.28 0.55 0.89
C LEU A 177 7.21 -0.23 1.82
N LYS A 178 7.81 -1.32 1.35
CA LYS A 178 8.84 -2.04 2.12
C LYS A 178 10.07 -1.19 2.37
N ALA A 179 10.54 -0.44 1.38
CA ALA A 179 11.67 0.45 1.55
C ALA A 179 11.35 1.55 2.58
N ILE A 180 10.14 2.12 2.52
CA ILE A 180 9.65 3.08 3.53
C ILE A 180 9.68 2.45 4.92
N CYS A 181 9.15 1.23 5.12
CA CYS A 181 9.22 0.53 6.41
C CYS A 181 10.63 0.42 7.00
N VAL A 182 11.65 0.24 6.17
CA VAL A 182 13.05 0.16 6.64
C VAL A 182 13.51 1.51 7.18
N ASP A 183 13.15 2.59 6.51
CA ASP A 183 13.46 3.95 6.94
C ASP A 183 12.67 4.33 8.21
N GLU A 184 11.40 3.94 8.31
CA GLU A 184 10.56 4.12 9.51
C GLU A 184 11.19 3.46 10.75
N LEU A 185 11.61 2.20 10.61
CA LEU A 185 12.30 1.48 11.69
C LEU A 185 13.61 2.18 12.08
N ALA A 186 14.35 2.72 11.11
CA ALA A 186 15.58 3.44 11.40
C ALA A 186 15.32 4.73 12.18
N THR A 187 14.26 5.47 11.84
CA THR A 187 13.83 6.68 12.56
C THR A 187 13.38 6.34 13.98
N LEU A 188 12.54 5.32 14.15
CA LEU A 188 12.04 4.91 15.47
C LEU A 188 13.16 4.39 16.38
N ARG A 189 14.08 3.55 15.87
CA ARG A 189 15.24 3.07 16.64
C ARG A 189 16.11 4.23 17.11
N TRP A 190 16.40 5.18 16.21
CA TRP A 190 17.14 6.39 16.56
C TRP A 190 16.43 7.21 17.65
N ALA A 191 15.11 7.38 17.56
CA ALA A 191 14.36 8.14 18.56
C ALA A 191 14.40 7.48 19.95
N HIS A 192 14.30 6.15 20.01
CA HIS A 192 14.47 5.39 21.26
C HIS A 192 15.89 5.54 21.84
N GLU A 193 16.93 5.40 21.01
CA GLU A 193 18.32 5.62 21.44
C GLU A 193 18.56 7.06 21.93
N ALA A 194 17.96 8.04 21.25
CA ALA A 194 18.04 9.46 21.62
C ALA A 194 17.33 9.76 22.94
N PHE A 195 16.21 9.08 23.22
CA PHE A 195 15.50 9.16 24.49
C PHE A 195 16.33 8.56 25.64
N ASP A 196 16.84 7.34 25.45
CA ASP A 196 17.65 6.65 26.45
C ASP A 196 18.93 7.43 26.81
N ALA A 197 19.54 8.12 25.84
CA ALA A 197 20.72 8.95 26.07
C ALA A 197 20.45 10.23 26.89
N ARG A 198 19.18 10.62 27.07
CA ARG A 198 18.76 11.85 27.77
C ARG A 198 18.02 11.60 29.08
N LYS A 199 17.80 10.34 29.45
CA LYS A 199 17.21 9.91 30.71
C LYS A 199 18.25 9.87 31.83
#